data_AF-A0A6A5G852-F1
#
_entry.id   AF-A0A6A5G852-F1
#
_cell.length_a   1.000
_cell.length_b   1.000
_cell.length_c   1.000
_cell.angle_alpha   90.00
_cell.angle_beta   90.00
_cell.angle_gamma   90.00
#
_symmetry.space_group_name_H-M   'P 1'
#
loop_
_entity.id
_entity.type
_entity.pdbx_description
1 polymer ?
#
loop_
_entity_poly.entity_id
_entity_poly.type
_entity_poly.pdbx_seq_one_letter_code
_entity_poly.pdbx_strand_id
1 'polypeptide(L)'
;MKKKNRIQDEVKNRDNLLAVANSEIESIKKRIEEKTGEALKLKENIDFCGTVIKDLRKEIWECAEELKIKKNSSILLENQANSLKRSNLQLKDCADSLHKQLSDTISRKSGDIMDAMIAQKRGCDVQHDRQVKTMKRTIQEMTMSSPSHGAKLKPYKDLKSPDSKKARLKSVLSYLKKEIGEDGFDGFVTDFVNYVAADPEFSFKLKLSDIVETARFRSHTIPRPAIVIVAVIAPAVSSTSTLSRRRATTTLRHSVLQARRH
;
A
#
# COMPACT_ATOMS: atom_id res chain seq x y z
N MET A 1 -17.12 48.91 -136.95
CA MET A 1 -16.27 47.86 -136.34
C MET A 1 -15.55 48.29 -135.04
N LYS A 2 -14.88 49.46 -134.96
CA LYS A 2 -14.12 49.90 -133.75
C LYS A 2 -14.90 49.97 -132.42
N LYS A 3 -16.16 50.39 -132.44
CA LYS A 3 -17.01 50.51 -131.22
C LYS A 3 -17.34 49.15 -130.58
N LYS A 4 -17.44 48.10 -131.40
CA LYS A 4 -17.74 46.73 -130.95
C LYS A 4 -16.54 46.12 -130.20
N ASN A 5 -15.32 46.30 -130.72
CA ASN A 5 -14.10 45.79 -130.08
C ASN A 5 -13.83 46.48 -128.72
N ARG A 6 -14.05 47.80 -128.62
CA ARG A 6 -13.87 48.53 -127.35
C ARG A 6 -14.82 48.08 -126.24
N ILE A 7 -16.10 47.83 -126.59
CA ILE A 7 -17.08 47.28 -125.66
C ILE A 7 -16.67 45.85 -125.24
N GLN A 8 -16.14 45.06 -126.17
CA GLN A 8 -15.69 43.70 -125.92
C GLN A 8 -14.48 43.66 -124.96
N ASP A 9 -13.54 44.60 -125.09
CA ASP A 9 -12.40 44.74 -124.18
C ASP A 9 -12.82 45.22 -122.77
N GLU A 10 -13.78 46.15 -122.68
CA GLU A 10 -14.33 46.62 -121.39
C GLU A 10 -15.12 45.51 -120.67
N VAL A 11 -15.87 44.68 -121.40
CA VAL A 11 -16.55 43.50 -120.86
C VAL A 11 -15.53 42.49 -120.34
N LYS A 12 -14.49 42.18 -121.13
CA LYS A 12 -13.43 41.25 -120.73
C LYS A 12 -12.64 41.72 -119.49
N ASN A 13 -12.40 43.03 -119.38
CA ASN A 13 -11.76 43.61 -118.20
C ASN A 13 -12.67 43.54 -116.96
N ARG A 14 -13.98 43.80 -117.12
CA ARG A 14 -14.96 43.62 -116.05
C ARG A 14 -15.05 42.16 -115.60
N ASP A 15 -15.06 41.21 -116.54
CA ASP A 15 -15.09 39.78 -116.22
C ASP A 15 -13.85 39.34 -115.44
N ASN A 16 -12.68 39.85 -115.79
CA ASN A 16 -11.44 39.61 -115.04
C ASN A 16 -11.51 40.18 -113.61
N LEU A 17 -12.01 41.40 -113.43
CA LEU A 17 -12.20 42.00 -112.11
C LEU A 17 -13.23 41.22 -111.27
N LEU A 18 -14.30 40.74 -111.91
CA LEU A 18 -15.34 39.94 -111.28
C LEU A 18 -14.79 38.58 -110.83
N ALA A 19 -13.91 37.97 -111.62
CA ALA A 19 -13.21 36.74 -111.25
C ALA A 19 -12.26 36.94 -110.05
N VAL A 20 -11.52 38.05 -110.01
CA VAL A 20 -10.65 38.41 -108.86
C VAL A 20 -11.49 38.63 -107.60
N ALA A 21 -12.56 39.43 -107.70
CA ALA A 21 -13.47 39.68 -106.58
C ALA A 21 -14.11 38.38 -106.06
N ASN A 22 -14.53 37.47 -106.96
CA ASN A 22 -15.08 36.17 -106.57
C ASN A 22 -14.04 35.29 -105.85
N SER A 23 -12.78 35.31 -106.29
CA SER A 23 -11.68 34.60 -105.62
C SER A 23 -11.41 35.15 -104.22
N GLU A 24 -11.39 36.49 -104.07
CA GLU A 24 -11.24 37.15 -102.76
C GLU A 24 -12.41 36.85 -101.83
N ILE A 25 -13.64 36.86 -102.34
CA ILE A 25 -14.85 36.49 -101.58
C ILE A 25 -14.72 35.07 -101.03
N GLU A 26 -14.29 34.09 -101.84
CA GLU A 26 -14.15 32.71 -101.34
C GLU A 26 -13.00 32.56 -100.34
N SER A 27 -11.91 33.29 -100.52
CA SER A 27 -10.84 33.36 -99.51
C SER A 27 -11.35 33.91 -98.17
N ILE A 28 -12.15 34.99 -98.21
CA ILE A 28 -12.75 35.59 -97.01
C ILE A 28 -13.75 34.62 -96.36
N LYS A 29 -14.63 33.98 -97.14
CA LYS A 29 -15.59 33.00 -96.60
C LYS A 29 -14.90 31.85 -95.88
N LYS A 30 -13.87 31.28 -96.49
CA LYS A 30 -13.07 30.22 -95.86
C LYS A 30 -12.49 30.68 -94.52
N ARG A 31 -11.96 31.91 -94.47
CA ARG A 31 -11.40 32.46 -93.23
C ARG A 31 -12.47 32.73 -92.17
N ILE A 32 -13.68 33.13 -92.57
CA ILE A 32 -14.84 33.27 -91.67
C ILE A 32 -15.21 31.90 -91.09
N GLU A 33 -15.31 30.85 -91.91
CA GLU A 33 -15.61 29.49 -91.44
C GLU A 33 -14.57 28.99 -90.44
N GLU A 34 -13.28 29.15 -90.74
CA GLU A 34 -12.18 28.78 -89.83
C GLU A 34 -12.28 29.51 -88.48
N LYS A 35 -12.49 30.83 -88.51
CA LYS A 35 -12.62 31.64 -87.28
C LYS A 35 -13.90 31.34 -86.50
N THR A 36 -14.98 31.01 -87.19
CA THR A 36 -16.24 30.59 -86.54
C THR A 36 -16.05 29.24 -85.83
N GLY A 37 -15.31 28.31 -86.45
CA GLY A 37 -14.94 27.04 -85.83
C GLY A 37 -14.03 27.20 -84.60
N GLU A 38 -13.03 28.09 -84.66
CA GLU A 38 -12.20 28.43 -83.50
C GLU A 38 -13.03 29.04 -82.35
N ALA A 39 -13.96 29.94 -82.66
CA ALA A 39 -14.83 30.59 -81.68
C ALA A 39 -15.75 29.58 -80.97
N LEU A 40 -16.28 28.58 -81.70
CA LEU A 40 -17.07 27.49 -81.11
C LEU A 40 -16.25 26.65 -80.13
N LYS A 41 -15.04 26.25 -80.51
CA LYS A 41 -14.14 25.49 -79.62
C LYS A 41 -13.77 26.27 -78.36
N LEU A 42 -13.53 27.58 -78.50
CA LEU A 42 -13.27 28.46 -77.36
C LEU A 42 -14.48 28.53 -76.43
N LYS A 43 -15.69 28.60 -76.98
CA LYS A 43 -16.93 28.60 -76.18
C LYS A 43 -17.09 27.30 -75.40
N GLU A 44 -16.90 26.15 -76.03
CA GLU A 44 -16.96 24.84 -75.37
C GLU A 44 -15.95 24.75 -74.21
N ASN A 45 -14.72 25.23 -74.42
CA ASN A 45 -13.70 25.27 -73.37
C ASN A 45 -14.08 26.21 -72.22
N ILE A 46 -14.67 27.37 -72.52
CA ILE A 46 -15.15 28.31 -71.50
C ILE A 46 -16.28 27.68 -70.69
N ASP A 47 -17.23 27.02 -71.33
CA ASP A 47 -18.35 26.35 -70.67
C ASP A 47 -17.85 25.24 -69.75
N PHE A 48 -16.91 24.41 -70.22
CA PHE A 48 -16.25 23.37 -69.42
C PHE A 48 -15.46 23.95 -68.23
N CYS A 49 -14.65 24.99 -68.45
CA CYS A 49 -13.96 25.67 -67.35
C CYS A 49 -14.97 26.26 -66.35
N GLY A 50 -16.10 26.74 -66.83
CA GLY A 50 -17.19 27.26 -66.00
C GLY A 50 -17.79 26.21 -65.07
N THR A 51 -17.94 24.95 -65.52
CA THR A 51 -18.40 23.85 -64.65
C THR A 51 -17.34 23.48 -63.62
N VAL A 52 -16.09 23.34 -64.03
CA VAL A 52 -14.97 23.02 -63.12
C VAL A 52 -14.82 24.07 -62.02
N ILE A 53 -14.93 25.36 -62.34
CA ILE A 53 -14.87 26.44 -61.34
C ILE A 53 -16.02 26.35 -60.34
N LYS A 54 -17.22 25.97 -60.76
CA LYS A 54 -18.37 25.81 -59.86
C LYS A 54 -18.15 24.64 -58.90
N ASP A 55 -17.65 23.52 -59.40
CA ASP A 55 -17.38 22.33 -58.59
C ASP A 55 -16.27 22.60 -57.56
N LEU A 56 -15.16 23.21 -57.98
CA LEU A 56 -14.08 23.60 -57.07
C LEU A 56 -14.55 24.59 -56.00
N ARG A 57 -15.43 25.54 -56.34
CA ARG A 57 -15.99 26.48 -55.34
C ARG A 57 -16.83 25.74 -54.30
N LYS A 58 -17.58 24.72 -54.71
CA LYS A 58 -18.36 23.90 -53.79
C LYS A 58 -17.45 23.11 -52.85
N GLU A 59 -16.42 22.46 -53.38
CA GLU A 59 -15.44 21.70 -52.58
C GLU A 59 -14.69 22.59 -51.57
N ILE A 60 -14.29 23.81 -51.99
CA ILE A 60 -13.65 24.78 -51.09
C ILE A 60 -14.58 25.15 -49.93
N TRP A 61 -15.87 25.36 -50.22
CA TRP A 61 -16.85 25.71 -49.21
C TRP A 61 -17.08 24.56 -48.22
N GLU A 62 -17.22 23.33 -48.70
CA GLU A 62 -17.38 22.14 -47.87
C GLU A 62 -16.13 21.91 -46.98
N CYS A 63 -14.93 22.01 -47.55
CA CYS A 63 -13.68 21.95 -46.81
C CYS A 63 -13.58 23.01 -45.71
N ALA A 64 -14.03 24.24 -45.99
CA ALA A 64 -14.00 25.33 -45.02
C ALA A 64 -14.93 25.07 -43.83
N GLU A 65 -16.13 24.53 -44.06
CA GLU A 65 -17.06 24.22 -42.98
C GLU A 65 -16.59 23.02 -42.15
N GLU A 66 -16.03 21.99 -42.79
CA GLU A 66 -15.38 20.88 -42.07
C GLU A 66 -14.23 21.35 -41.18
N LEU A 67 -13.38 22.25 -41.69
CA LEU A 67 -12.25 22.80 -40.94
C LEU A 67 -12.74 23.56 -39.71
N LYS A 68 -13.82 24.33 -39.84
CA LYS A 68 -14.46 25.06 -38.74
C LYS A 68 -15.02 24.11 -37.69
N ILE A 69 -15.70 23.03 -38.09
CA ILE A 69 -16.18 22.00 -37.16
C ILE A 69 -15.01 21.35 -36.42
N LYS A 70 -13.96 20.93 -37.14
CA LYS A 70 -12.77 20.29 -36.56
C LYS A 70 -12.04 21.23 -35.59
N LYS A 71 -11.95 22.53 -35.92
CA LYS A 71 -11.37 23.55 -35.03
C LYS A 71 -12.15 23.68 -33.73
N ASN A 72 -13.48 23.74 -33.80
CA ASN A 72 -14.32 23.82 -32.62
C ASN A 72 -14.20 22.56 -31.74
N SER A 73 -14.19 21.38 -32.35
CA SER A 73 -13.95 20.11 -31.64
C SER A 73 -12.58 20.08 -30.97
N SER A 74 -11.53 20.58 -31.63
CA SER A 74 -10.19 20.69 -31.05
C SER A 74 -10.17 21.57 -29.80
N ILE A 75 -10.82 22.74 -29.85
CA ILE A 75 -10.92 23.66 -28.70
C ILE A 75 -11.65 22.98 -27.53
N LEU A 76 -12.73 22.25 -27.81
CA LEU A 76 -13.49 21.53 -26.79
C LEU A 76 -12.65 20.44 -26.11
N LEU A 77 -11.92 19.65 -26.89
CA LEU A 77 -11.03 18.61 -26.38
C LEU A 77 -9.87 19.20 -25.57
N GLU A 78 -9.31 20.32 -26.01
CA GLU A 78 -8.26 21.03 -25.27
C GLU A 78 -8.77 21.54 -23.91
N ASN A 79 -9.99 22.08 -23.86
CA ASN A 79 -10.63 22.50 -22.62
C ASN A 79 -10.88 21.33 -21.66
N GLN A 80 -11.33 20.18 -22.19
CA GLN A 80 -11.50 18.96 -21.40
C GLN A 80 -10.16 18.45 -20.85
N ALA A 81 -9.12 18.41 -21.67
CA ALA A 81 -7.78 18.01 -21.26
C ALA A 81 -7.24 18.93 -20.14
N ASN A 82 -7.43 20.24 -20.28
CA ASN A 82 -7.04 21.22 -19.28
C ASN A 82 -7.81 21.07 -17.96
N SER A 83 -9.11 20.80 -18.04
CA SER A 83 -9.95 20.53 -16.85
C SER A 83 -9.47 19.28 -16.11
N LEU A 84 -9.25 18.18 -16.84
CA LEU A 84 -8.74 16.93 -16.28
C LEU A 84 -7.35 17.12 -15.67
N LYS A 85 -6.47 17.88 -16.32
CA LYS A 85 -5.13 18.20 -15.78
C LYS A 85 -5.21 18.91 -14.43
N ARG A 86 -6.12 19.87 -14.27
CA ARG A 86 -6.34 20.57 -12.98
C ARG A 86 -6.89 19.63 -11.91
N SER A 87 -7.89 18.83 -12.25
CA SER A 87 -8.47 17.85 -11.32
C SER A 87 -7.42 16.83 -10.85
N ASN A 88 -6.57 16.35 -11.76
CA ASN A 88 -5.51 15.42 -11.43
C ASN A 88 -4.48 16.05 -10.48
N LEU A 89 -4.11 17.33 -10.70
CA LEU A 89 -3.24 18.07 -9.78
C LEU A 89 -3.85 18.17 -8.37
N GLN A 90 -5.14 18.51 -8.26
CA GLN A 90 -5.84 18.56 -6.98
C GLN A 90 -5.87 17.21 -6.26
N LEU A 91 -6.14 16.13 -7.00
CA LEU A 91 -6.13 14.78 -6.44
C LEU A 91 -4.74 14.38 -5.95
N LYS A 92 -3.69 14.78 -6.66
CA LYS A 92 -2.30 14.56 -6.24
C LYS A 92 -2.00 15.30 -4.94
N ASP A 93 -2.34 16.58 -4.85
CA ASP A 93 -2.12 17.38 -3.64
C ASP A 93 -2.88 16.79 -2.43
N CYS A 94 -4.12 16.33 -2.65
CA CYS A 94 -4.89 15.61 -1.62
C CYS A 94 -4.21 14.31 -1.18
N ALA A 95 -3.71 13.51 -2.13
CA ALA A 95 -3.01 12.26 -1.81
C ALA A 95 -1.73 12.52 -1.00
N ASP A 96 -0.94 13.51 -1.39
CA ASP A 96 0.29 13.90 -0.69
C ASP A 96 -0.02 14.39 0.74
N SER A 97 -1.08 15.19 0.90
CA SER A 97 -1.57 15.63 2.22
C SER A 97 -2.00 14.46 3.11
N LEU A 98 -2.78 13.51 2.58
CA LEU A 98 -3.22 12.33 3.32
C LEU A 98 -2.04 11.41 3.69
N HIS A 99 -1.08 11.23 2.79
CA HIS A 99 0.14 10.47 3.09
C HIS A 99 0.93 11.10 4.23
N LYS A 100 1.07 12.43 4.23
CA LYS A 100 1.71 13.15 5.33
C LYS A 100 0.96 12.97 6.64
N GLN A 101 -0.36 13.16 6.65
CA GLN A 101 -1.18 12.98 7.86
C GLN A 101 -1.10 11.55 8.41
N LEU A 102 -1.08 10.55 7.53
CA LEU A 102 -0.92 9.15 7.92
C LEU A 102 0.46 8.91 8.56
N SER A 103 1.53 9.40 7.93
CA SER A 103 2.88 9.31 8.47
C SER A 103 2.97 9.96 9.86
N ASP A 104 2.46 11.18 10.01
CA ASP A 104 2.47 11.92 11.28
C ASP A 104 1.65 11.18 12.36
N THR A 105 0.55 10.55 11.97
CA THR A 105 -0.27 9.75 12.89
C THR A 105 0.42 8.46 13.32
N ILE A 106 1.11 7.77 12.41
CA ILE A 106 1.91 6.59 12.73
C ILE A 106 3.04 6.97 13.69
N SER A 107 3.76 8.06 13.42
CA SER A 107 4.83 8.53 14.29
C SER A 107 4.33 8.89 15.69
N ARG A 108 3.21 9.63 15.80
CA ARG A 108 2.61 9.97 17.10
C ARG A 108 2.18 8.73 17.87
N LYS A 109 1.40 7.84 17.25
CA LYS A 109 0.92 6.63 17.92
C LYS A 109 2.06 5.70 18.33
N SER A 110 3.12 5.61 17.53
CA SER A 110 4.30 4.82 17.88
C SER A 110 5.00 5.38 19.12
N GLY A 111 5.07 6.71 19.24
CA GLY A 111 5.54 7.39 20.45
C GLY A 111 4.66 7.09 21.66
N ASP A 112 3.33 7.27 21.53
CA ASP A 112 2.37 7.02 22.62
C ASP A 112 2.46 5.57 23.13
N ILE A 113 2.60 4.59 22.23
CA ILE A 113 2.77 3.17 22.59
C ILE A 113 4.07 2.96 23.36
N MET A 114 5.18 3.55 22.92
CA MET A 114 6.47 3.44 23.60
C MET A 114 6.41 4.01 25.01
N ASP A 115 5.81 5.19 25.17
CA ASP A 115 5.65 5.85 26.46
C ASP A 115 4.75 5.02 27.39
N ALA A 116 3.64 4.48 26.89
CA ALA A 116 2.77 3.59 27.64
C ALA A 116 3.50 2.32 28.10
N MET A 117 4.32 1.71 27.24
CA MET A 117 5.13 0.53 27.60
C MET A 117 6.17 0.85 28.67
N ILE A 118 6.84 2.00 28.58
CA ILE A 118 7.81 2.46 29.59
C ILE A 118 7.11 2.70 30.93
N ALA A 119 5.96 3.37 30.92
CA ALA A 119 5.17 3.62 32.12
C ALA A 119 4.67 2.32 32.77
N GLN A 120 4.18 1.38 31.97
CA GLN A 120 3.74 0.07 32.44
C GLN A 120 4.90 -0.70 33.09
N LYS A 121 6.07 -0.75 32.43
CA LYS A 121 7.26 -1.43 32.98
C LYS A 121 7.65 -0.84 34.33
N ARG A 122 7.73 0.50 34.44
CA ARG A 122 8.03 1.18 35.70
C ARG A 122 7.01 0.84 36.79
N GLY A 123 5.73 0.77 36.44
CA GLY A 123 4.66 0.34 37.35
C GLY A 123 4.87 -1.08 37.87
N CYS A 124 5.18 -2.02 36.98
CA CYS A 124 5.49 -3.41 37.34
C CYS A 124 6.73 -3.52 38.24
N ASP A 125 7.80 -2.79 37.92
CA ASP A 125 9.05 -2.79 38.71
C ASP A 125 8.80 -2.29 40.14
N VAL A 126 8.00 -1.22 40.29
CA VAL A 126 7.61 -0.70 41.62
C VAL A 126 6.77 -1.71 42.39
N GLN A 127 5.81 -2.37 41.74
CA GLN A 127 5.00 -3.41 42.38
C GLN A 127 5.84 -4.61 42.81
N HIS A 128 6.75 -5.06 41.94
CA HIS A 128 7.67 -6.15 42.25
C HIS A 128 8.57 -5.80 43.44
N ASP A 129 9.18 -4.61 43.47
CA ASP A 129 10.03 -4.17 44.58
C ASP A 129 9.25 -4.11 45.91
N ARG A 130 8.00 -3.64 45.87
CA ARG A 130 7.10 -3.68 47.05
C ARG A 130 6.85 -5.11 47.52
N GLN A 131 6.53 -6.03 46.62
CA GLN A 131 6.31 -7.44 46.97
C GLN A 131 7.57 -8.08 47.58
N VAL A 132 8.74 -7.84 47.00
CA VAL A 132 10.02 -8.35 47.53
C VAL A 132 10.30 -7.79 48.92
N LYS A 133 10.07 -6.48 49.14
CA LYS A 133 10.23 -5.86 50.46
C LYS A 133 9.28 -6.47 51.49
N THR A 134 8.01 -6.68 51.13
CA THR A 134 7.04 -7.34 52.01
C THR A 134 7.48 -8.76 52.34
N MET A 135 7.83 -9.58 51.34
CA MET A 135 8.30 -10.94 51.56
C MET A 135 9.54 -10.99 52.46
N LYS A 136 10.51 -10.07 52.26
CA LYS A 136 11.70 -9.98 53.12
C LYS A 136 11.33 -9.69 54.57
N ARG A 137 10.39 -8.78 54.83
CA ARG A 137 9.90 -8.50 56.19
C ARG A 137 9.21 -9.71 56.80
N THR A 138 8.32 -10.37 56.07
CA THR A 138 7.62 -11.57 56.56
C THR A 138 8.60 -12.70 56.85
N ILE A 139 9.60 -12.93 55.99
CA ILE A 139 10.67 -13.91 56.25
C ILE A 139 11.42 -13.53 57.53
N GLN A 140 11.77 -12.26 57.72
CA GLN A 140 12.46 -11.79 58.92
C GLN A 140 11.60 -12.00 60.18
N GLU A 141 10.31 -11.65 60.14
CA GLU A 141 9.36 -11.86 61.23
C GLU A 141 9.24 -13.34 61.59
N MET A 142 9.01 -14.22 60.60
CA MET A 142 8.96 -15.67 60.81
C MET A 142 10.28 -16.24 61.32
N THR A 143 11.41 -15.68 60.88
CA THR A 143 12.74 -16.08 61.36
C THR A 143 12.90 -15.72 62.84
N MET A 144 12.46 -14.52 63.24
CA MET A 144 12.54 -14.04 64.63
C MET A 144 11.51 -14.72 65.54
N SER A 145 10.34 -15.13 65.03
CA SER A 145 9.36 -15.88 65.81
C SER A 145 9.72 -17.35 65.98
N SER A 146 10.52 -17.93 65.07
CA SER A 146 10.99 -19.30 65.18
C SER A 146 11.77 -19.54 66.49
N PRO A 147 11.58 -20.68 67.17
CA PRO A 147 12.38 -21.06 68.35
C PRO A 147 13.90 -21.05 68.09
N SER A 148 14.32 -21.22 66.85
CA SER A 148 15.73 -21.19 66.45
C SER A 148 16.26 -19.81 66.10
N HIS A 149 15.40 -18.79 66.00
CA HIS A 149 15.75 -17.42 65.57
C HIS A 149 16.55 -17.39 64.25
N GLY A 150 16.31 -18.35 63.36
CA GLY A 150 17.05 -18.51 62.09
C GLY A 150 18.40 -19.22 62.19
N ALA A 151 18.86 -19.57 63.39
CA ALA A 151 20.12 -20.30 63.55
C ALA A 151 20.00 -21.75 63.05
N LYS A 152 21.02 -22.23 62.33
CA LYS A 152 21.14 -23.65 61.99
C LYS A 152 21.59 -24.44 63.21
N LEU A 153 20.63 -25.01 63.93
CA LEU A 153 20.88 -25.71 65.18
C LEU A 153 21.44 -27.12 64.92
N LYS A 154 22.38 -27.57 65.76
CA LYS A 154 22.80 -28.98 65.77
C LYS A 154 21.61 -29.88 66.14
N PRO A 155 21.48 -31.07 65.52
CA PRO A 155 20.47 -32.04 65.91
C PRO A 155 20.52 -32.34 67.40
N TYR A 156 19.37 -32.53 68.04
CA TYR A 156 19.28 -32.69 69.50
C TYR A 156 20.12 -33.88 70.02
N LYS A 157 20.19 -34.98 69.24
CA LYS A 157 21.01 -36.16 69.54
C LYS A 157 22.52 -35.86 69.62
N ASP A 158 22.99 -34.82 68.93
CA ASP A 158 24.40 -34.46 68.82
C ASP A 158 24.82 -33.44 69.90
N LEU A 159 23.89 -33.04 70.79
CA LEU A 159 24.19 -32.18 71.93
C LEU A 159 24.91 -32.98 73.02
N LYS A 160 26.18 -32.66 73.24
CA LYS A 160 27.02 -33.35 74.25
C LYS A 160 26.81 -32.84 75.67
N SER A 161 26.54 -31.54 75.86
CA SER A 161 26.39 -30.96 77.21
C SER A 161 24.94 -31.02 77.71
N PRO A 162 24.71 -31.43 78.98
CA PRO A 162 23.39 -31.37 79.62
C PRO A 162 22.79 -29.96 79.62
N ASP A 163 23.61 -28.92 79.82
CA ASP A 163 23.16 -27.53 79.81
C ASP A 163 22.63 -27.11 78.44
N SER A 164 23.26 -27.57 77.36
CA SER A 164 22.82 -27.30 75.98
C SER A 164 21.46 -27.94 75.69
N LYS A 165 21.22 -29.14 76.22
CA LYS A 165 19.92 -29.84 76.12
C LYS A 165 18.85 -29.09 76.92
N LYS A 166 19.15 -28.70 78.16
CA LYS A 166 18.24 -27.94 79.03
C LYS A 166 17.89 -26.57 78.43
N ALA A 167 18.86 -25.86 77.86
CA ALA A 167 18.65 -24.59 77.18
C ALA A 167 17.71 -24.73 75.96
N ARG A 168 17.88 -25.79 75.16
CA ARG A 168 16.97 -26.09 74.03
C ARG A 168 15.54 -26.32 74.51
N LEU A 169 15.37 -27.15 75.54
CA LEU A 169 14.04 -27.44 76.10
C LEU A 169 13.38 -26.18 76.64
N LYS A 170 14.11 -25.36 77.41
CA LYS A 170 13.62 -24.07 77.91
C LYS A 170 13.16 -23.13 76.77
N SER A 171 13.92 -23.06 75.68
CA SER A 171 13.57 -22.23 74.53
C SER A 171 12.29 -22.72 73.83
N VAL A 172 12.12 -24.04 73.67
CA VAL A 172 10.90 -24.61 73.08
C VAL A 172 9.69 -24.41 74.00
N LEU A 173 9.85 -24.64 75.30
CA LEU A 173 8.78 -24.42 76.28
C LEU A 173 8.39 -22.94 76.36
N SER A 174 9.36 -22.02 76.33
CA SER A 174 9.09 -20.58 76.29
C SER A 174 8.34 -20.16 75.03
N TYR A 175 8.64 -20.78 73.88
CA TYR A 175 7.90 -20.55 72.65
C TYR A 175 6.47 -21.06 72.76
N LEU A 176 6.28 -22.32 73.21
CA LEU A 176 4.95 -22.90 73.39
C LEU A 176 4.10 -22.11 74.40
N LYS A 177 4.70 -21.67 75.51
CA LYS A 177 4.02 -20.84 76.51
C LYS A 177 3.51 -19.51 75.91
N LYS A 178 4.28 -18.89 75.01
CA LYS A 178 3.87 -17.67 74.32
C LYS A 178 2.70 -17.92 73.36
N GLU A 179 2.72 -19.02 72.61
CA GLU A 179 1.68 -19.34 71.61
C GLU A 179 0.36 -19.82 72.25
N ILE A 180 0.44 -20.60 73.34
CA ILE A 180 -0.73 -21.16 74.03
C ILE A 180 -1.35 -20.14 75.01
N GLY A 181 -0.54 -19.19 75.50
CA GLY A 181 -0.90 -18.25 76.56
C GLY A 181 -0.52 -18.77 77.94
N GLU A 182 -0.18 -17.86 78.86
CA GLU A 182 0.34 -18.23 80.18
C GLU A 182 -0.67 -19.00 81.03
N ASP A 183 -1.94 -18.60 80.99
CA ASP A 183 -3.00 -19.15 81.84
C ASP A 183 -3.43 -20.57 81.44
N GLY A 184 -3.20 -20.97 80.18
CA GLY A 184 -3.58 -22.27 79.64
C GLY A 184 -2.44 -23.28 79.50
N PHE A 185 -1.19 -22.85 79.77
CA PHE A 185 -0.01 -23.65 79.44
C PHE A 185 0.08 -24.95 80.23
N ASP A 186 -0.15 -24.92 81.54
CA ASP A 186 -0.05 -26.11 82.39
C ASP A 186 -1.15 -27.14 82.07
N GLY A 187 -2.35 -26.66 81.70
CA GLY A 187 -3.44 -27.50 81.19
C GLY A 187 -3.05 -28.20 79.89
N PHE A 188 -2.51 -27.44 78.92
CA PHE A 188 -2.00 -28.01 77.67
C PHE A 188 -0.92 -29.06 77.91
N VAL A 189 0.05 -28.80 78.79
CA VAL A 189 1.13 -29.77 79.08
C VAL A 189 0.55 -31.04 79.69
N THR A 190 -0.42 -30.92 80.59
CA THR A 190 -1.11 -32.04 81.23
C THR A 190 -1.88 -32.86 80.21
N ASP A 191 -2.68 -32.22 79.35
CA ASP A 191 -3.43 -32.88 78.29
C ASP A 191 -2.52 -33.56 77.27
N PHE A 192 -1.40 -32.92 76.91
CA PHE A 192 -0.41 -33.50 76.00
C PHE A 192 0.24 -34.76 76.59
N VAL A 193 0.62 -34.73 77.87
CA VAL A 193 1.18 -35.90 78.56
C VAL A 193 0.15 -37.03 78.65
N ASN A 194 -1.09 -36.71 79.01
CA ASN A 194 -2.18 -37.68 79.07
C ASN A 194 -2.50 -38.28 77.71
N TYR A 195 -2.48 -37.47 76.65
CA TYR A 195 -2.65 -37.92 75.27
C TYR A 195 -1.56 -38.92 74.86
N VAL A 196 -0.30 -38.64 75.18
CA VAL A 196 0.82 -39.54 74.91
C VAL A 196 0.73 -40.81 75.75
N ALA A 197 0.28 -40.72 77.00
CA ALA A 197 0.18 -41.86 77.91
C ALA A 197 -1.04 -42.76 77.64
N ALA A 198 -2.11 -42.23 77.03
CA ALA A 198 -3.33 -42.97 76.74
C ALA A 198 -3.17 -44.04 75.64
N ASP A 199 -2.14 -43.94 74.80
CA ASP A 199 -1.81 -44.91 73.75
C ASP A 199 -0.47 -45.61 74.09
N PRO A 200 -0.50 -46.86 74.58
CA PRO A 200 0.71 -47.61 74.96
C PRO A 200 1.66 -47.88 73.79
N GLU A 201 1.17 -47.85 72.55
CA GLU A 201 1.97 -48.03 71.33
C GLU A 201 2.46 -46.69 70.76
N PHE A 202 2.16 -45.57 71.43
CA PHE A 202 2.55 -44.25 70.97
C PHE A 202 4.06 -44.11 70.87
N SER A 203 4.54 -43.95 69.64
CA SER A 203 5.93 -43.61 69.35
C SER A 203 6.00 -42.27 68.63
N PHE A 204 6.65 -41.29 69.26
CA PHE A 204 6.94 -40.00 68.62
C PHE A 204 7.66 -40.17 67.27
N LYS A 205 8.46 -41.25 67.11
CA LYS A 205 9.16 -41.53 65.85
C LYS A 205 8.19 -41.93 64.73
N LEU A 206 7.16 -42.73 65.03
CA LEU A 206 6.20 -43.18 64.02
C LEU A 206 5.14 -42.12 63.75
N LYS A 207 4.49 -41.60 64.79
CA LYS A 207 3.34 -40.68 64.67
C LYS A 207 3.71 -39.29 64.13
N LEU A 208 4.96 -38.83 64.31
CA LEU A 208 5.42 -37.55 63.74
C LEU A 208 6.04 -37.70 62.34
N SER A 209 6.42 -38.91 61.91
CA SER A 209 6.99 -39.12 60.57
C SER A 209 5.92 -38.93 59.47
N ASP A 210 4.68 -39.35 59.72
CA ASP A 210 3.55 -39.20 58.80
C ASP A 210 3.16 -37.71 58.55
N ILE A 211 3.40 -36.86 59.55
CA ILE A 211 3.12 -35.41 59.49
C ILE A 211 4.14 -34.70 58.57
N VAL A 212 5.38 -35.17 58.51
CA VAL A 212 6.42 -34.57 57.65
C VAL A 212 6.22 -34.98 56.18
N GLU A 213 5.67 -36.15 55.92
CA GLU A 213 5.44 -36.67 54.57
C GLU A 213 4.23 -36.00 53.90
N THR A 214 3.17 -35.70 54.66
CA THR A 214 2.01 -34.92 54.19
C THR A 214 2.33 -33.44 53.91
N ALA A 215 3.35 -32.87 54.57
CA ALA A 215 3.81 -31.50 54.30
C ALA A 215 4.62 -31.36 52.99
N ARG A 216 5.22 -32.45 52.47
CA ARG A 216 5.98 -32.43 51.20
C ARG A 216 5.11 -32.38 49.94
N PHE A 217 3.79 -32.61 50.05
CA PHE A 217 2.88 -32.67 48.90
C PHE A 217 2.06 -31.40 48.64
N ARG A 218 2.37 -30.29 49.32
CA ARG A 218 1.76 -28.97 49.03
C ARG A 218 2.79 -27.94 48.60
N SER A 219 3.73 -28.30 47.73
CA SER A 219 4.42 -27.30 46.92
C SER A 219 3.47 -26.82 45.83
N HIS A 220 2.93 -25.63 46.00
CA HIS A 220 2.14 -24.94 45.00
C HIS A 220 2.85 -24.91 43.65
N THR A 221 2.14 -25.38 42.64
CA THR A 221 2.30 -25.00 41.23
C THR A 221 2.45 -23.49 41.14
N ILE A 222 3.64 -23.03 40.76
CA ILE A 222 3.84 -21.68 40.22
C ILE A 222 3.03 -21.63 38.92
N PRO A 223 2.04 -20.75 38.76
CA PRO A 223 1.43 -20.57 37.45
C PRO A 223 2.50 -19.97 36.54
N ARG A 224 2.90 -20.73 35.52
CA ARG A 224 3.70 -20.19 34.42
C ARG A 224 2.92 -19.03 33.80
N PRO A 225 3.54 -17.87 33.52
CA PRO A 225 2.89 -16.90 32.66
C PRO A 225 2.66 -17.56 31.30
N ALA A 226 1.39 -17.61 30.88
CA ALA A 226 1.04 -17.93 29.51
C ALA A 226 1.70 -16.87 28.61
N ILE A 227 2.80 -17.24 27.96
CA ILE A 227 3.33 -16.47 26.85
C ILE A 227 2.32 -16.68 25.72
N VAL A 228 1.43 -15.71 25.56
CA VAL A 228 0.66 -15.56 24.33
C VAL A 228 1.65 -15.10 23.27
N ILE A 229 2.16 -16.04 22.48
CA ILE A 229 2.83 -15.72 21.22
C ILE A 229 1.72 -15.22 20.30
N VAL A 230 1.62 -13.90 20.18
CA VAL A 230 0.90 -13.29 19.05
C VAL A 230 1.73 -13.63 17.82
N ALA A 231 1.27 -14.62 17.06
CA ALA A 231 1.74 -14.85 15.71
C ALA A 231 1.38 -13.60 14.89
N VAL A 232 2.35 -12.70 14.74
CA VAL A 232 2.30 -11.65 13.73
C VAL A 232 2.39 -12.36 12.39
N ILE A 233 1.25 -12.48 11.71
CA ILE A 233 1.21 -12.82 10.29
C ILE A 233 1.84 -11.62 9.57
N ALA A 234 3.13 -11.72 9.29
CA ALA A 234 3.80 -10.85 8.34
C ALA A 234 3.52 -11.38 6.92
N PRO A 235 3.02 -10.55 5.99
CA PRO A 235 2.97 -10.93 4.59
C PRO A 235 4.40 -11.06 4.04
N ALA A 236 4.62 -12.13 3.27
CA ALA A 236 5.86 -12.45 2.60
C ALA A 236 6.36 -11.25 1.75
N VAL A 237 7.47 -10.65 2.18
CA VAL A 237 8.27 -9.77 1.33
C VAL A 237 9.30 -10.66 0.64
N SER A 238 8.97 -11.12 -0.57
CA SER A 238 9.95 -11.70 -1.48
C SER A 238 10.91 -10.61 -1.93
N SER A 239 12.11 -10.66 -1.40
CA SER A 239 13.30 -9.98 -1.92
C SER A 239 13.69 -10.64 -3.24
N THR A 240 13.36 -10.03 -4.38
CA THR A 240 14.06 -10.27 -5.65
C THR A 240 14.92 -9.06 -5.98
N SER A 241 16.21 -9.16 -5.62
CA SER A 241 17.25 -8.28 -6.13
C SER A 241 17.61 -8.68 -7.55
N THR A 242 17.34 -7.78 -8.50
CA THR A 242 18.20 -7.37 -9.63
C THR A 242 19.22 -8.39 -10.18
N LEU A 243 19.06 -8.79 -11.45
CA LEU A 243 20.12 -8.68 -12.49
C LEU A 243 19.59 -9.17 -13.85
N SER A 244 19.38 -8.26 -14.82
CA SER A 244 19.82 -8.51 -16.19
C SER A 244 19.78 -7.21 -17.00
N ARG A 245 20.97 -6.67 -17.25
CA ARG A 245 21.22 -5.58 -18.18
C ARG A 245 22.04 -6.18 -19.32
N ARG A 246 21.48 -6.23 -20.55
CA ARG A 246 22.18 -5.86 -21.81
C ARG A 246 21.34 -6.17 -23.05
N ARG A 247 21.15 -5.10 -23.85
CA ARG A 247 21.32 -5.00 -25.33
C ARG A 247 20.34 -5.82 -26.19
N ALA A 248 19.84 -5.37 -27.34
CA ALA A 248 19.98 -4.15 -28.13
C ALA A 248 18.96 -4.20 -29.29
N THR A 249 18.85 -3.08 -30.01
CA THR A 249 18.50 -2.94 -31.44
C THR A 249 17.07 -3.22 -31.90
N THR A 250 16.34 -2.11 -31.99
CA THR A 250 15.56 -1.60 -33.11
C THR A 250 15.90 -2.18 -34.50
N THR A 251 14.85 -2.30 -35.32
CA THR A 251 14.80 -2.33 -36.80
C THR A 251 14.89 -3.70 -37.48
N LEU A 252 13.75 -4.26 -37.91
CA LEU A 252 13.66 -5.05 -39.15
C LEU A 252 12.21 -5.19 -39.65
N ARG A 253 11.92 -4.38 -40.67
CA ARG A 253 11.12 -4.65 -41.88
C ARG A 253 9.85 -5.50 -41.74
N HIS A 254 8.72 -4.81 -41.77
CA HIS A 254 7.47 -5.33 -42.32
C HIS A 254 7.64 -5.53 -43.84
N SER A 255 7.73 -6.79 -44.28
CA SER A 255 7.56 -7.16 -45.68
C SER A 255 7.23 -8.65 -45.80
N VAL A 256 5.96 -9.04 -45.62
CA VAL A 256 5.32 -10.18 -46.32
C VAL A 256 3.80 -9.96 -46.28
N LEU A 257 3.25 -9.41 -47.34
CA LEU A 257 1.81 -9.50 -47.64
C LEU A 257 1.66 -9.56 -49.17
N GLN A 258 2.00 -10.72 -49.74
CA GLN A 258 1.48 -11.17 -51.03
C GLN A 258 1.65 -12.70 -51.09
N ALA A 259 0.52 -13.40 -51.05
CA ALA A 259 0.24 -14.63 -51.80
C ALA A 259 -1.05 -15.28 -51.27
N ARG A 260 -2.22 -14.72 -51.61
CA ARG A 260 -3.46 -15.50 -51.71
C ARG A 260 -4.36 -14.94 -52.83
N ARG A 261 -4.31 -15.68 -53.94
CA ARG A 261 -5.36 -15.98 -54.94
C ARG A 261 -5.60 -15.00 -56.11
N HIS A 262 -5.68 -15.68 -57.26
CA HIS A 262 -6.13 -15.30 -58.61
C HIS A 262 -5.08 -14.68 -59.53
#